data_AF-A0A4Q3KAQ5-F1
#
_entry.id   AF-A0A4Q3KAQ5-F1
#
_cell.length_a   1.000
_cell.length_b   1.000
_cell.length_c   1.000
_cell.angle_alpha   90.00
_cell.angle_beta   90.00
_cell.angle_gamma   90.00
#
_symmetry.space_group_name_H-M   'P 1'
#
loop_
_entity.id
_entity.type
_entity.pdbx_description
1 polymer ?
#
loop_
_entity_poly.entity_id
_entity_poly.type
_entity_poly.pdbx_seq_one_letter_code
_entity_poly.pdbx_strand_id
1 'polypeptide(L)' 'LGEVTQGAIADLLLVDGNPLTDLDCLLNQGERIRAIVKDGAFVKNTL' A
#
# COMPACT_ATOMS: atom_id res chain seq x y z
N LEU A 1 6.88 -12.13 -2.65
CA LEU A 1 6.71 -10.67 -2.47
C LEU A 1 6.21 -10.09 -3.79
N GLY A 2 5.39 -9.04 -3.74
CA GLY A 2 4.82 -8.42 -4.94
C GLY A 2 3.50 -9.04 -5.42
N GLU A 3 2.86 -9.90 -4.62
CA GLU A 3 1.57 -10.51 -4.93
C GLU A 3 0.74 -10.64 -3.64
N VAL A 4 -0.58 -10.48 -3.75
CA VAL A 4 -1.53 -10.68 -2.65
C VAL A 4 -2.15 -12.08 -2.77
N THR A 5 -1.47 -13.06 -2.20
CA THR A 5 -1.89 -14.48 -2.21
C THR A 5 -1.70 -15.12 -0.84
N GLN A 6 -2.40 -16.23 -0.60
CA GLN A 6 -2.30 -16.96 0.66
C GLN A 6 -0.86 -17.45 0.91
N GLY A 7 -0.35 -17.23 2.12
CA GLY A 7 1.00 -17.64 2.51
C GLY A 7 2.11 -16.67 2.13
N ALA A 8 1.80 -15.58 1.42
CA ALA A 8 2.75 -14.50 1.16
C ALA A 8 3.02 -13.67 2.43
N ILE A 9 4.19 -13.02 2.47
CA ILE A 9 4.53 -12.03 3.51
C ILE A 9 3.53 -10.88 3.40
N ALA A 10 2.98 -10.46 4.54
CA ALA A 10 1.98 -9.41 4.64
C ALA A 10 2.61 -8.00 4.52
N ASP A 11 3.14 -7.72 3.32
CA ASP A 11 3.61 -6.39 2.91
C ASP A 11 2.57 -5.76 1.98
N LEU A 12 1.86 -4.75 2.47
CA LEU A 12 0.68 -4.19 1.80
C LEU A 12 0.70 -2.66 1.83
N LEU A 13 0.18 -2.06 0.77
CA LEU A 13 -0.13 -0.63 0.70
C LEU A 13 -1.63 -0.45 0.50
N LEU A 14 -2.25 0.40 1.33
CA LEU A 14 -3.60 0.90 1.06
C LEU A 14 -3.48 2.24 0.35
N VAL A 15 -3.83 2.25 -0.94
CA VAL A 15 -3.73 3.42 -1.81
C VAL A 15 -5.12 4.04 -2.00
N ASP A 16 -5.24 5.33 -1.74
CA ASP A 16 -6.41 6.14 -2.06
C ASP A 16 -6.35 6.53 -3.54
N GLY A 17 -6.79 5.63 -4.41
CA GLY A 17 -6.75 5.78 -5.86
C GLY A 17 -6.59 4.44 -6.57
N ASN A 18 -6.53 4.47 -7.91
CA ASN A 18 -6.29 3.28 -8.72
C ASN A 18 -5.02 3.44 -9.58
N PRO A 19 -3.90 2.77 -9.23
CA PRO A 19 -2.65 2.89 -9.96
C PRO A 19 -2.69 2.29 -11.37
N LEU A 20 -3.70 1.48 -11.71
CA LEU A 20 -3.88 0.97 -13.08
C LEU A 20 -4.44 2.03 -14.04
N THR A 21 -5.11 3.05 -13.50
CA THR A 21 -5.71 4.14 -14.30
C THR A 21 -5.00 5.47 -14.12
N ASP A 22 -4.34 5.69 -12.97
CA ASP A 22 -3.66 6.93 -12.61
C ASP A 22 -2.47 6.65 -11.69
N LEU A 23 -1.24 6.84 -12.20
CA LEU A 23 -0.02 6.61 -11.43
C LEU A 23 0.28 7.72 -10.40
N ASP A 24 -0.37 8.88 -10.49
CA ASP A 24 -0.14 9.99 -9.56
C ASP A 24 -0.54 9.62 -8.12
N CYS A 25 -1.40 8.62 -7.95
CA CYS A 25 -1.74 8.08 -6.62
C CYS A 25 -0.58 7.41 -5.88
N LEU A 26 0.55 7.16 -6.55
CA LEU A 26 1.78 6.61 -5.94
C LEU A 26 2.88 7.67 -5.74
N LEU A 27 2.69 8.89 -6.25
CA LEU A 27 3.68 9.96 -6.21
C LEU A 27 3.56 10.82 -4.92
N ASN A 28 4.18 12.00 -4.94
CA ASN A 28 4.11 13.02 -3.88
C ASN A 28 4.42 12.45 -2.49
N GLN A 29 5.54 11.73 -2.35
CA GLN A 29 5.99 11.14 -1.09
C GLN A 29 4.91 10.26 -0.40
N GLY A 30 4.04 9.62 -1.17
CA GLY A 30 3.03 8.71 -0.66
C GLY A 30 1.89 9.40 0.09
N GLU A 31 1.56 10.64 -0.26
CA GLU A 31 0.40 11.40 0.24
C GLU A 31 -0.90 10.58 0.19
N ARG A 32 -1.08 9.80 -0.89
CA ARG A 32 -2.26 8.97 -1.12
C ARG A 32 -2.11 7.52 -0.62
N ILE A 33 -1.02 7.20 0.08
CA ILE A 33 -0.85 5.90 0.74
C ILE A 33 -1.37 6.02 2.18
N ARG A 34 -2.58 5.53 2.44
CA ARG A 34 -3.30 5.68 3.71
C ARG A 34 -2.80 4.75 4.80
N ALA A 35 -2.35 3.56 4.42
CA ALA A 35 -1.75 2.59 5.32
C ALA A 35 -0.60 1.83 4.66
N ILE A 36 0.37 1.44 5.48
CA ILE A 36 1.50 0.59 5.11
C ILE A 36 1.56 -0.53 6.14
N VAL A 37 1.47 -1.76 5.66
CA VAL A 37 1.72 -2.98 6.45
C VAL A 37 3.08 -3.52 6.00
N LYS A 38 3.94 -3.82 6.97
CA LYS A 38 5.23 -4.47 6.75
C LYS A 38 5.36 -5.62 7.73
N ASP A 39 5.71 -6.81 7.24
CA ASP A 39 5.84 -8.02 8.05
C ASP A 39 4.59 -8.28 8.93
N GLY A 40 3.40 -7.93 8.42
CA GLY A 40 2.13 -8.08 9.13
C GLY A 40 1.82 -7.01 10.18
N ALA A 41 2.69 -6.02 10.39
CA ALA A 41 2.47 -4.92 11.30
C ALA A 41 2.20 -3.60 10.57
N PHE A 42 1.26 -2.79 11.06
CA PHE A 42 1.07 -1.43 10.56
C PHE A 42 2.27 -0.55 10.95
N VAL A 43 2.93 0.04 9.95
CA VAL A 43 4.00 1.04 10.15
C VAL A 43 3.52 2.46 9.82
N LYS A 44 2.43 2.58 9.06
CA LYS A 44 1.68 3.83 8.84
C LYS A 44 0.19 3.48 8.83
N ASN A 45 -0.62 4.27 9.53
CA ASN A 45 -2.08 4.22 9.44
C ASN A 45 -2.64 5.62 9.69
N THR A 46 -3.41 6.13 8.73
CA THR A 46 -4.00 7.49 8.73
C THR A 46 -5.49 7.46 8.44
N LEU A 47 -6.14 6.33 8.69
CA LEU A 47 -7.60 6.15 8.60
C LEU A 47 -8.32 6.85 9.75
#